data_AF-A0A1Q5MPK8-F1
#
_entry.id   AF-A0A1Q5MPK8-F1
#
_cell.length_a   1.000
_cell.length_b   1.000
_cell.length_c   1.000
_cell.angle_alpha   90.00
_cell.angle_beta   90.00
_cell.angle_gamma   90.00
#
_symmetry.space_group_name_H-M   'P 1'
#
loop_
_entity.id
_entity.type
_entity.pdbx_description
1 polymer ?
#
loop_
_entity_poly.entity_id
_entity_poly.type
_entity_poly.pdbx_seq_one_letter_code
_entity_poly.pdbx_strand_id
1 'polypeptide(L)'
;MSVDQDTNRDSDGHLALHNGWFPSGWPNYLPQHQAMMLCMVFGTAAVRGLRGSLDEVTQQLFNGEPGAFFGRPGGTLDSPVVWRDDDELEYLETDEDKDQFRTDAAEHQARCEGLLRAAGVAVPTTVRELADTMLALGIATVQDGVWSMQDPIPGPETILDLTDAELARIADMRRVWESGPAESTLLNYLTDVLGQPDEVFTSVDRLAQASKLREDDVRYVLGRMIQENEARVERGTPRKQVNLDDLKNHERFHLVADWQHFNENRIMIMRD
;
A
#
# COMPACT_ATOMS: atom_id res chain seq x y z
N MET A 1 -6.47 10.14 -47.67
CA MET A 1 -5.43 9.26 -47.09
C MET A 1 -5.64 9.32 -45.58
N SER A 2 -6.69 8.71 -45.01
CA SER A 2 -6.81 7.29 -44.66
C SER A 2 -5.46 6.60 -44.50
N VAL A 3 -4.99 6.57 -43.26
CA VAL A 3 -4.07 5.54 -42.78
C VAL A 3 -4.81 4.94 -41.60
N ASP A 4 -5.46 3.81 -41.88
CA ASP A 4 -5.88 2.85 -40.87
C ASP A 4 -4.64 2.45 -40.07
N GLN A 5 -4.63 2.75 -38.77
CA GLN A 5 -3.81 2.04 -37.80
C GLN A 5 -4.74 1.13 -37.01
N ASP A 6 -5.10 0.05 -37.69
CA ASP A 6 -5.43 -1.21 -37.08
C ASP A 6 -4.10 -1.81 -36.58
N THR A 7 -3.78 -1.63 -35.30
CA THR A 7 -2.67 -2.33 -34.64
C THR A 7 -3.06 -2.78 -33.24
N ASN A 8 -3.35 -4.08 -33.18
CA ASN A 8 -3.32 -5.01 -32.05
C ASN A 8 -4.36 -4.86 -30.93
N ARG A 9 -5.50 -5.51 -31.20
CA ARG A 9 -6.10 -6.49 -30.30
C ARG A 9 -5.07 -7.59 -29.95
N ASP A 10 -4.14 -7.30 -29.06
CA ASP A 10 -3.48 -8.30 -28.23
C ASP A 10 -3.99 -8.06 -26.80
N SER A 11 -5.06 -8.78 -26.44
CA SER A 11 -5.44 -8.94 -25.04
C SER A 11 -4.47 -9.94 -24.41
N ASP A 12 -3.20 -9.54 -24.27
CA ASP A 12 -2.29 -10.27 -23.40
C ASP A 12 -2.91 -10.30 -22.00
N GLY A 13 -2.80 -11.45 -21.31
CA GLY A 13 -3.44 -11.76 -20.02
C GLY A 13 -3.03 -10.88 -18.84
N HIS A 14 -2.58 -9.65 -19.08
CA HIS A 14 -2.23 -8.67 -18.08
C HIS A 14 -3.47 -8.02 -17.47
N LEU A 15 -3.57 -8.15 -16.16
CA LEU A 15 -4.56 -7.47 -15.33
C LEU A 15 -4.02 -6.12 -14.87
N ALA A 16 -4.90 -5.12 -14.80
CA ALA A 16 -4.56 -3.77 -14.35
C ALA A 16 -4.98 -3.59 -12.89
N LEU A 17 -4.04 -3.22 -12.02
CA LEU A 17 -4.31 -2.83 -10.64
C LEU A 17 -4.29 -1.29 -10.53
N HIS A 18 -5.26 -0.72 -9.79
CA HIS A 18 -5.30 0.72 -9.56
C HIS A 18 -4.16 1.16 -8.63
N ASN A 19 -3.38 2.16 -9.06
CA ASN A 19 -2.21 2.65 -8.32
C ASN A 19 -2.55 3.13 -6.90
N GLY A 20 -3.77 3.63 -6.69
CA GLY A 20 -4.27 4.06 -5.38
C GLY A 20 -4.61 2.93 -4.41
N TRP A 21 -4.60 1.65 -4.82
CA TRP A 21 -5.07 0.56 -3.96
C TRP A 21 -4.24 0.41 -2.68
N PHE A 22 -2.92 0.25 -2.79
CA PHE A 22 -2.06 0.11 -1.62
C PHE A 22 -2.01 1.39 -0.76
N PRO A 23 -1.84 2.60 -1.34
CA PRO A 23 -1.91 3.84 -0.57
C PRO A 23 -3.27 4.08 0.11
N SER A 24 -4.37 3.53 -0.42
CA SER A 24 -5.70 3.82 0.14
C SER A 24 -5.86 3.41 1.61
N GLY A 25 -5.16 2.35 2.05
CA GLY A 25 -5.29 1.77 3.39
C GLY A 25 -6.27 0.61 3.50
N TRP A 26 -7.14 0.44 2.50
CA TRP A 26 -8.12 -0.66 2.45
C TRP A 26 -7.55 -2.08 2.54
N PRO A 27 -6.32 -2.39 2.10
CA PRO A 27 -5.74 -3.72 2.31
C PRO A 27 -5.73 -4.19 3.77
N ASN A 28 -5.83 -3.28 4.74
CA ASN A 28 -5.86 -3.59 6.17
C ASN A 28 -7.25 -3.72 6.80
N TYR A 29 -8.32 -3.47 6.03
CA TYR A 29 -9.70 -3.41 6.53
C TYR A 29 -10.66 -4.30 5.74
N LEU A 30 -10.20 -4.87 4.62
CA LEU A 30 -10.92 -5.80 3.77
C LEU A 30 -10.14 -7.11 3.63
N PRO A 31 -10.79 -8.19 3.20
CA PRO A 31 -10.13 -9.46 2.85
C PRO A 31 -9.05 -9.24 1.78
N GLN A 32 -7.78 -9.18 2.21
CA GLN A 32 -6.71 -8.51 1.48
C GLN A 32 -6.55 -9.01 0.04
N HIS A 33 -6.40 -10.33 -0.13
CA HIS A 33 -6.15 -10.92 -1.44
C HIS A 33 -7.37 -10.81 -2.37
N GLN A 34 -8.56 -11.15 -1.88
CA GLN A 34 -9.78 -11.13 -2.69
C GLN A 34 -10.22 -9.71 -3.04
N ALA A 35 -10.04 -8.74 -2.14
CA ALA A 35 -10.29 -7.34 -2.44
C ALA A 35 -9.31 -6.80 -3.50
N MET A 36 -8.03 -7.19 -3.41
CA MET A 36 -7.03 -6.85 -4.44
C MET A 36 -7.37 -7.47 -5.81
N MET A 37 -7.80 -8.72 -5.84
CA MET A 37 -8.26 -9.38 -7.07
C MET A 37 -9.45 -8.66 -7.69
N LEU A 38 -10.44 -8.25 -6.89
CA LEU A 38 -11.57 -7.45 -7.37
C LEU A 38 -11.12 -6.09 -7.89
N CYS A 39 -10.14 -5.44 -7.24
CA CYS A 39 -9.53 -4.22 -7.77
C CYS A 39 -8.91 -4.45 -9.16
N MET A 40 -8.25 -5.59 -9.36
CA MET A 40 -7.71 -5.96 -10.67
C MET A 40 -8.82 -6.20 -11.70
N VAL A 41 -9.92 -6.84 -11.32
CA VAL A 41 -11.10 -7.03 -12.18
C VAL A 41 -11.69 -5.68 -12.59
N PHE A 42 -11.93 -4.77 -11.64
CA PHE A 42 -12.51 -3.46 -11.90
C PHE A 42 -11.57 -2.56 -12.72
N GLY A 43 -10.29 -2.52 -12.37
CA GLY A 43 -9.28 -1.78 -13.14
C GLY A 43 -9.17 -2.27 -14.57
N THR A 44 -9.16 -3.60 -14.77
CA THR A 44 -9.10 -4.20 -16.11
C THR A 44 -10.39 -3.96 -16.89
N ALA A 45 -11.56 -4.07 -16.25
CA ALA A 45 -12.85 -3.78 -16.87
C ALA A 45 -12.93 -2.33 -17.37
N ALA A 46 -12.45 -1.37 -16.57
CA ALA A 46 -12.38 0.04 -16.95
C ALA A 46 -11.44 0.27 -18.14
N VAL A 47 -10.21 -0.25 -18.08
CA VAL A 47 -9.20 -0.09 -19.14
C VAL A 47 -9.67 -0.70 -20.47
N ARG A 48 -10.33 -1.86 -20.42
CA ARG A 48 -10.80 -2.59 -21.60
C ARG A 48 -12.23 -2.22 -22.03
N GLY A 49 -12.92 -1.36 -21.26
CA GLY A 49 -14.31 -0.97 -21.52
C GLY A 49 -15.30 -2.14 -21.45
N LEU A 50 -15.04 -3.15 -20.61
CA LEU A 50 -15.92 -4.30 -20.44
C LEU A 50 -17.21 -3.86 -19.76
N ARG A 51 -18.34 -4.39 -20.25
CA ARG A 51 -19.68 -4.03 -19.78
C ARG A 51 -20.44 -5.26 -19.31
N GLY A 52 -21.29 -5.05 -18.31
CA GLY A 52 -22.24 -6.05 -17.84
C GLY A 52 -22.29 -6.19 -16.32
N SER A 53 -22.92 -7.27 -15.89
CA SER A 53 -22.83 -7.74 -14.50
C SER A 53 -21.41 -8.16 -14.15
N LEU A 54 -21.13 -8.31 -12.85
CA LEU A 54 -19.82 -8.81 -12.41
C LEU A 54 -19.52 -10.22 -12.96
N ASP A 55 -20.53 -11.06 -13.13
CA ASP A 55 -20.39 -12.39 -13.74
C ASP A 55 -19.97 -12.28 -15.20
N GLU A 56 -20.64 -11.41 -15.98
CA GLU A 56 -20.34 -11.20 -17.39
C GLU A 56 -18.94 -10.61 -17.59
N VAL A 57 -18.52 -9.67 -16.74
CA VAL A 57 -17.17 -9.10 -16.77
C VAL A 57 -16.12 -10.15 -16.41
N THR A 58 -16.36 -10.94 -15.38
CA THR A 58 -15.45 -12.02 -14.97
C THR A 58 -15.33 -13.08 -16.07
N GLN A 59 -16.44 -13.45 -16.71
CA GLN A 59 -16.46 -14.38 -17.83
C GLN A 59 -15.66 -13.84 -19.03
N GLN A 60 -15.81 -12.55 -19.36
CA GLN A 60 -15.06 -11.88 -20.42
C GLN A 60 -13.55 -11.83 -20.13
N LEU A 61 -13.14 -11.68 -18.86
CA LEU A 61 -11.73 -11.61 -18.47
C LEU A 61 -11.03 -12.97 -18.47
N PHE A 62 -11.69 -14.00 -17.97
CA PHE A 62 -11.07 -15.30 -17.71
C PHE A 62 -11.53 -16.41 -18.66
N ASN A 63 -12.24 -16.06 -19.74
CA ASN A 63 -12.82 -17.03 -20.69
C ASN A 63 -13.65 -18.15 -20.01
N GLY A 64 -14.26 -17.84 -18.87
CA GLY A 64 -15.10 -18.78 -18.10
C GLY A 64 -14.39 -19.57 -17.00
N GLU A 65 -13.07 -19.42 -16.78
CA GLU A 65 -12.35 -20.15 -15.71
C GLU A 65 -11.62 -19.22 -14.72
N PRO A 66 -12.35 -18.52 -13.83
CA PRO A 66 -11.74 -17.63 -12.84
C PRO A 66 -11.14 -18.36 -11.63
N GLY A 67 -11.24 -19.70 -11.57
CA GLY A 67 -10.96 -20.50 -10.37
C GLY A 67 -9.66 -20.16 -9.67
N ALA A 68 -8.53 -20.36 -10.36
CA ALA A 68 -7.21 -20.08 -9.81
C ALA A 68 -7.01 -18.61 -9.41
N PHE A 69 -7.77 -17.68 -10.01
CA PHE A 69 -7.66 -16.26 -9.71
C PHE A 69 -8.20 -15.91 -8.32
N PHE A 70 -9.32 -16.52 -7.90
CA PHE A 70 -9.94 -16.25 -6.59
C PHE A 70 -9.37 -17.06 -5.41
N GLY A 71 -8.16 -17.60 -5.56
CA GLY A 71 -7.37 -18.20 -4.48
C GLY A 71 -7.49 -19.72 -4.33
N ARG A 72 -8.41 -20.40 -5.03
CA ARG A 72 -8.46 -21.88 -5.04
C ARG A 72 -8.91 -22.41 -6.40
N PRO A 73 -8.36 -23.52 -6.92
CA PRO A 73 -8.90 -24.16 -8.12
C PRO A 73 -10.42 -24.36 -8.03
N GLY A 74 -11.17 -23.83 -9.00
CA GLY A 74 -12.63 -23.84 -8.99
C GLY A 74 -13.33 -22.71 -8.22
N GLY A 75 -12.58 -21.73 -7.69
CA GLY A 75 -13.12 -20.53 -7.07
C GLY A 75 -14.05 -19.73 -8.00
N THR A 76 -15.09 -19.14 -7.40
CA THR A 76 -16.10 -18.33 -8.09
C THR A 76 -16.41 -17.09 -7.27
N LEU A 77 -17.20 -16.18 -7.82
CA LEU A 77 -17.72 -15.03 -7.07
C LEU A 77 -18.55 -15.45 -5.84
N ASP A 78 -19.15 -16.63 -5.85
CA ASP A 78 -19.94 -17.14 -4.72
C ASP A 78 -19.10 -17.93 -3.71
N SER A 79 -17.78 -17.99 -3.90
CA SER A 79 -16.86 -18.59 -2.93
C SER A 79 -16.78 -17.76 -1.65
N PRO A 80 -16.55 -18.41 -0.50
CA PRO A 80 -16.45 -17.72 0.77
C PRO A 80 -15.30 -16.72 0.78
N VAL A 81 -15.50 -15.64 1.53
CA VAL A 81 -14.46 -14.68 1.79
C VAL A 81 -13.38 -15.27 2.70
N VAL A 82 -12.13 -15.03 2.35
CA VAL A 82 -10.95 -15.44 3.13
C VAL A 82 -10.23 -14.18 3.60
N TRP A 83 -10.29 -13.92 4.90
CA TRP A 83 -9.72 -12.72 5.51
C TRP A 83 -8.19 -12.75 5.61
N ARG A 84 -7.61 -13.94 5.76
CA ARG A 84 -6.17 -14.19 5.87
C ARG A 84 -5.83 -15.51 5.19
N ASP A 85 -4.67 -15.58 4.57
CA ASP A 85 -4.20 -16.77 3.88
C ASP A 85 -3.76 -17.85 4.87
N ASP A 86 -4.30 -19.06 4.72
CA ASP A 86 -3.92 -20.20 5.57
C ASP A 86 -2.52 -20.72 5.21
N ASP A 87 -2.01 -20.40 4.02
CA ASP A 87 -0.67 -20.81 3.57
C ASP A 87 0.44 -20.21 4.47
N GLU A 88 0.16 -19.08 5.16
CA GLU A 88 1.08 -18.50 6.16
C GLU A 88 1.33 -19.46 7.34
N LEU A 89 0.36 -20.31 7.69
CA LEU A 89 0.51 -21.31 8.76
C LEU A 89 1.53 -22.40 8.42
N GLU A 90 1.77 -22.67 7.12
CA GLU A 90 2.73 -23.68 6.69
C GLU A 90 4.18 -23.27 6.98
N TYR A 91 4.44 -21.96 7.07
CA TYR A 91 5.76 -21.41 7.36
C TYR A 91 6.07 -21.27 8.85
N LEU A 92 5.08 -21.44 9.73
CA LEU A 92 5.27 -21.36 11.18
C LEU A 92 5.80 -22.69 11.73
N GLU A 93 6.88 -22.62 12.49
CA GLU A 93 7.60 -23.81 12.97
C GLU A 93 6.94 -24.45 14.18
N THR A 94 6.35 -23.65 15.07
CA THR A 94 5.79 -24.13 16.34
C THR A 94 4.26 -24.10 16.36
N ASP A 95 3.65 -24.97 17.16
CA ASP A 95 2.20 -24.96 17.36
C ASP A 95 1.74 -23.71 18.12
N GLU A 96 2.59 -23.17 19.01
CA GLU A 96 2.33 -21.92 19.73
C GLU A 96 2.24 -20.73 18.77
N ASP A 97 3.17 -20.63 17.81
CA ASP A 97 3.14 -19.57 16.79
C ASP A 97 1.90 -19.70 15.90
N LYS A 98 1.52 -20.93 15.52
CA LYS A 98 0.30 -21.19 14.73
C LYS A 98 -0.96 -20.80 15.48
N ASP A 99 -1.03 -21.09 16.78
CA ASP A 99 -2.19 -20.74 17.60
C ASP A 99 -2.27 -19.23 17.86
N GLN A 100 -1.14 -18.57 18.08
CA GLN A 100 -1.09 -17.11 18.17
C GLN A 100 -1.53 -16.48 16.85
N PHE A 101 -1.01 -16.96 15.72
CA PHE A 101 -1.38 -16.50 14.40
C PHE A 101 -2.89 -16.61 14.13
N ARG A 102 -3.50 -17.74 14.47
CA ARG A 102 -4.97 -17.94 14.33
C ARG A 102 -5.75 -16.96 15.21
N THR A 103 -5.26 -16.72 16.42
CA THR A 103 -5.88 -15.77 17.36
C THR A 103 -5.83 -14.36 16.78
N ASP A 104 -4.65 -13.91 16.34
CA ASP A 104 -4.46 -12.59 15.73
C ASP A 104 -5.31 -12.42 14.46
N ALA A 105 -5.40 -13.47 13.64
CA ALA A 105 -6.24 -13.46 12.43
C ALA A 105 -7.73 -13.34 12.77
N ALA A 106 -8.21 -14.09 13.76
CA ALA A 106 -9.60 -14.03 14.21
C ALA A 106 -9.95 -12.67 14.84
N GLU A 107 -9.05 -12.11 15.66
CA GLU A 107 -9.19 -10.78 16.25
C GLU A 107 -9.20 -9.70 15.17
N HIS A 108 -8.29 -9.79 14.20
CA HIS A 108 -8.23 -8.89 13.06
C HIS A 108 -9.54 -8.92 12.25
N GLN A 109 -10.03 -10.11 11.91
CA GLN A 109 -11.30 -10.29 11.21
C GLN A 109 -12.45 -9.69 12.02
N ALA A 110 -12.60 -10.06 13.29
CA ALA A 110 -13.68 -9.57 14.15
C ALA A 110 -13.69 -8.04 14.26
N ARG A 111 -12.50 -7.42 14.35
CA ARG A 111 -12.34 -5.96 14.35
C ARG A 111 -12.83 -5.35 13.04
N CYS A 112 -12.34 -5.83 11.89
CA CYS A 112 -12.71 -5.28 10.58
C CYS A 112 -14.21 -5.45 10.30
N GLU A 113 -14.77 -6.61 10.61
CA GLU A 113 -16.22 -6.83 10.51
C GLU A 113 -17.01 -5.91 11.46
N GLY A 114 -16.50 -5.67 12.67
CA GLY A 114 -17.08 -4.72 13.62
C GLY A 114 -17.13 -3.30 13.06
N LEU A 115 -16.05 -2.84 12.45
CA LEU A 115 -15.96 -1.52 11.81
C LEU A 115 -16.96 -1.39 10.65
N LEU A 116 -17.07 -2.41 9.79
CA LEU A 116 -18.05 -2.42 8.69
C LEU A 116 -19.48 -2.32 9.22
N ARG A 117 -19.83 -3.14 10.23
CA ARG A 117 -21.18 -3.09 10.85
C ARG A 117 -21.48 -1.73 11.49
N ALA A 118 -20.50 -1.15 12.18
CA ALA A 118 -20.65 0.18 12.80
C ALA A 118 -20.88 1.28 11.75
N ALA A 119 -20.24 1.18 10.59
CA ALA A 119 -20.46 2.06 9.45
C ALA A 119 -21.78 1.79 8.69
N GLY A 120 -22.58 0.81 9.12
CA GLY A 120 -23.82 0.42 8.44
C GLY A 120 -23.61 -0.34 7.14
N VAL A 121 -22.41 -0.87 6.92
CA VAL A 121 -22.02 -1.63 5.73
C VAL A 121 -22.17 -3.13 6.01
N ALA A 122 -22.71 -3.86 5.03
CA ALA A 122 -22.83 -5.31 5.14
C ALA A 122 -21.45 -5.97 5.24
N VAL A 123 -21.35 -7.00 6.09
CA VAL A 123 -20.13 -7.81 6.18
C VAL A 123 -20.18 -8.88 5.09
N PRO A 124 -19.19 -8.94 4.17
CA PRO A 124 -19.25 -9.88 3.07
C PRO A 124 -18.93 -11.29 3.53
N THR A 125 -19.76 -12.25 3.13
CA THR A 125 -19.53 -13.68 3.32
C THR A 125 -19.05 -14.37 2.04
N THR A 126 -19.30 -13.76 0.88
CA THR A 126 -18.83 -14.23 -0.44
C THR A 126 -18.03 -13.15 -1.20
N VAL A 127 -17.23 -13.55 -2.19
CA VAL A 127 -16.47 -12.62 -3.04
C VAL A 127 -17.40 -11.64 -3.78
N ARG A 128 -18.61 -12.09 -4.15
CA ARG A 128 -19.66 -11.26 -4.74
C ARG A 128 -20.13 -10.19 -3.76
N GLU A 129 -20.45 -10.58 -2.54
CA GLU A 129 -20.83 -9.64 -1.48
C GLU A 129 -19.68 -8.69 -1.13
N LEU A 130 -18.43 -9.11 -1.28
CA LEU A 130 -17.26 -8.23 -1.13
C LEU A 130 -17.24 -7.16 -2.22
N ALA A 131 -17.60 -7.47 -3.47
CA ALA A 131 -17.74 -6.47 -4.53
C ALA A 131 -18.86 -5.47 -4.20
N ASP A 132 -20.01 -5.94 -3.70
CA ASP A 132 -21.10 -5.08 -3.25
C ASP A 132 -20.69 -4.21 -2.06
N THR A 133 -19.89 -4.76 -1.14
CA THR A 133 -19.28 -4.03 -0.02
C THR A 133 -18.36 -2.92 -0.54
N MET A 134 -17.51 -3.21 -1.52
CA MET A 134 -16.63 -2.21 -2.14
C MET A 134 -17.41 -1.11 -2.88
N LEU A 135 -18.59 -1.42 -3.45
CA LEU A 135 -19.51 -0.41 -4.00
C LEU A 135 -20.11 0.47 -2.89
N ALA A 136 -20.58 -0.13 -1.79
CA ALA A 136 -21.15 0.60 -0.66
C ALA A 136 -20.14 1.52 0.03
N LEU A 137 -18.87 1.10 0.06
CA LEU A 137 -17.73 1.89 0.53
C LEU A 137 -17.25 2.94 -0.49
N GLY A 138 -17.86 3.02 -1.67
CA GLY A 138 -17.43 3.95 -2.72
C GLY A 138 -16.01 3.69 -3.24
N ILE A 139 -15.45 2.49 -3.04
CA ILE A 139 -14.15 2.08 -3.60
C ILE A 139 -14.32 1.78 -5.08
N ALA A 140 -15.41 1.10 -5.42
CA ALA A 140 -15.79 0.75 -6.79
C ALA A 140 -16.95 1.60 -7.29
N THR A 141 -17.12 1.67 -8.61
CA THR A 141 -18.32 2.24 -9.24
C THR A 141 -18.73 1.42 -10.45
N VAL A 142 -20.02 1.52 -10.81
CA VAL A 142 -20.56 1.00 -12.07
C VAL A 142 -21.23 2.13 -12.81
N GLN A 143 -20.71 2.48 -13.99
CA GLN A 143 -21.28 3.52 -14.86
C GLN A 143 -21.52 2.94 -16.25
N ASP A 144 -22.75 3.06 -16.75
CA ASP A 144 -23.17 2.47 -18.03
C ASP A 144 -22.80 0.98 -18.19
N GLY A 145 -22.83 0.23 -17.08
CA GLY A 145 -22.45 -1.17 -16.99
C GLY A 145 -20.94 -1.44 -16.97
N VAL A 146 -20.09 -0.41 -16.96
CA VAL A 146 -18.63 -0.55 -16.81
C VAL A 146 -18.26 -0.48 -15.34
N TRP A 147 -17.63 -1.54 -14.84
CA TRP A 147 -17.05 -1.56 -13.50
C TRP A 147 -15.71 -0.83 -13.50
N SER A 148 -15.50 0.01 -12.49
CA SER A 148 -14.26 0.77 -12.31
C SER A 148 -14.01 1.05 -10.83
N MET A 149 -12.87 1.67 -10.53
CA MET A 149 -12.54 2.16 -9.19
C MET A 149 -12.70 3.67 -9.14
N GLN A 150 -13.03 4.23 -7.97
CA GLN A 150 -12.99 5.67 -7.78
C GLN A 150 -11.56 6.19 -7.88
N ASP A 151 -11.42 7.39 -8.43
CA ASP A 151 -10.15 8.12 -8.48
C ASP A 151 -10.37 9.57 -8.01
N PRO A 152 -9.87 9.96 -6.82
CA PRO A 152 -9.13 9.13 -5.87
C PRO A 152 -10.03 8.12 -5.15
N ILE A 153 -9.47 6.96 -4.77
CA ILE A 153 -10.13 5.99 -3.90
C ILE A 153 -10.33 6.64 -2.51
N PRO A 154 -11.56 6.66 -1.94
CA PRO A 154 -11.77 7.20 -0.60
C PRO A 154 -10.99 6.38 0.43
N GLY A 155 -10.39 7.04 1.43
CA GLY A 155 -9.70 6.35 2.51
C GLY A 155 -10.67 5.68 3.50
N PRO A 156 -10.27 4.61 4.20
CA PRO A 156 -11.10 3.98 5.23
C PRO A 156 -11.49 4.97 6.33
N GLU A 157 -10.64 5.93 6.66
CA GLU A 157 -10.92 6.99 7.64
C GLU A 157 -12.07 7.93 7.26
N THR A 158 -12.48 7.93 6.00
CA THR A 158 -13.59 8.77 5.53
C THR A 158 -14.96 8.10 5.73
N ILE A 159 -14.96 6.80 6.08
CA ILE A 159 -16.17 5.96 6.13
C ILE A 159 -16.26 5.20 7.45
N LEU A 160 -15.15 4.65 7.92
CA LEU A 160 -15.06 3.88 9.15
C LEU A 160 -14.73 4.80 10.33
N ASP A 161 -15.32 4.51 11.48
CA ASP A 161 -14.99 5.18 12.74
C ASP A 161 -13.71 4.55 13.31
N LEU A 162 -12.57 5.16 12.96
CA LEU A 162 -11.24 4.65 13.29
C LEU A 162 -10.66 5.33 14.52
N THR A 163 -9.89 4.58 15.30
CA THR A 163 -9.15 5.12 16.44
C THR A 163 -7.97 6.01 15.98
N ASP A 164 -7.50 6.91 16.85
CA ASP A 164 -6.32 7.75 16.57
C ASP A 164 -5.08 6.93 16.17
N ALA A 165 -4.89 5.75 16.77
CA ALA A 165 -3.81 4.84 16.45
C ALA A 165 -3.92 4.28 15.03
N GLU A 166 -5.14 3.97 14.57
CA GLU A 166 -5.40 3.51 13.21
C GLU A 166 -5.23 4.61 12.18
N LEU A 167 -5.69 5.82 12.49
CA LEU A 167 -5.48 7.01 11.66
C LEU A 167 -3.97 7.28 11.49
N ALA A 168 -3.21 7.20 12.58
CA ALA A 168 -1.75 7.34 12.54
C ALA A 168 -1.10 6.25 11.67
N ARG A 169 -1.55 4.98 11.78
CA ARG A 169 -1.03 3.87 10.97
C ARG A 169 -1.33 4.03 9.48
N ILE A 170 -2.54 4.49 9.12
CA ILE A 170 -2.89 4.77 7.72
C ILE A 170 -2.02 5.91 7.18
N ALA A 171 -1.83 6.97 7.96
CA ALA A 171 -0.97 8.09 7.56
C ALA A 171 0.48 7.63 7.35
N ASP A 172 1.02 6.80 8.24
CA ASP A 172 2.37 6.25 8.10
C ASP A 172 2.51 5.36 6.86
N MET A 173 1.57 4.44 6.66
CA MET A 173 1.53 3.56 5.49
C MET A 173 1.42 4.35 4.17
N ARG A 174 0.55 5.37 4.10
CA ARG A 174 0.45 6.25 2.93
C ARG A 174 1.76 6.93 2.63
N ARG A 175 2.43 7.42 3.67
CA ARG A 175 3.74 8.03 3.50
C ARG A 175 4.74 7.04 2.94
N VAL A 176 4.76 5.76 3.33
CA VAL A 176 5.64 4.73 2.75
C VAL A 176 5.40 4.57 1.25
N TRP A 177 4.13 4.52 0.83
CA TRP A 177 3.79 4.33 -0.59
C TRP A 177 3.98 5.59 -1.43
N GLU A 178 3.75 6.78 -0.85
CA GLU A 178 3.95 8.07 -1.51
C GLU A 178 5.43 8.48 -1.56
N SER A 179 6.25 8.04 -0.60
CA SER A 179 7.66 8.40 -0.48
C SER A 179 8.59 7.58 -1.36
N GLY A 180 8.12 6.55 -2.07
CA GLY A 180 8.97 5.62 -2.82
C GLY A 180 10.07 6.32 -3.66
N PRO A 181 9.72 7.29 -4.53
CA PRO A 181 10.72 8.07 -5.26
C PRO A 181 11.54 9.02 -4.38
N ALA A 182 10.94 9.60 -3.34
CA ALA A 182 11.59 10.57 -2.47
C ALA A 182 12.68 9.95 -1.59
N GLU A 183 12.42 8.77 -1.04
CA GLU A 183 13.38 7.99 -0.26
C GLU A 183 14.58 7.61 -1.12
N SER A 184 14.36 6.99 -2.28
CA SER A 184 15.44 6.70 -3.22
C SER A 184 16.19 7.96 -3.65
N THR A 185 15.50 9.07 -3.88
CA THR A 185 16.16 10.33 -4.31
C THR A 185 17.03 10.93 -3.21
N LEU A 186 16.54 11.01 -1.97
CA LEU A 186 17.34 11.55 -0.86
C LEU A 186 18.49 10.61 -0.50
N LEU A 187 18.26 9.29 -0.50
CA LEU A 187 19.33 8.31 -0.26
C LEU A 187 20.40 8.39 -1.34
N ASN A 188 20.04 8.42 -2.63
CA ASN A 188 21.00 8.59 -3.73
C ASN A 188 21.78 9.91 -3.58
N TYR A 189 21.16 10.98 -3.10
CA TYR A 189 21.89 12.22 -2.81
C TYR A 189 22.91 12.02 -1.67
N LEU A 190 22.54 11.36 -0.57
CA LEU A 190 23.46 11.11 0.54
C LEU A 190 24.58 10.10 0.18
N THR A 191 24.27 9.08 -0.62
CA THR A 191 25.23 8.03 -0.99
C THR A 191 26.08 8.41 -2.18
N ASP A 192 25.46 8.78 -3.30
CA ASP A 192 26.14 8.90 -4.59
C ASP A 192 26.67 10.31 -4.82
N VAL A 193 25.98 11.33 -4.29
CA VAL A 193 26.39 12.74 -4.44
C VAL A 193 27.30 13.17 -3.29
N LEU A 194 26.95 12.85 -2.03
CA LEU A 194 27.77 13.20 -0.87
C LEU A 194 28.79 12.13 -0.47
N GLY A 195 28.69 10.91 -1.00
CA GLY A 195 29.68 9.86 -0.76
C GLY A 195 29.57 9.17 0.61
N GLN A 196 28.36 8.94 1.12
CA GLN A 196 28.10 8.34 2.44
C GLN A 196 28.84 9.07 3.59
N PRO A 197 28.59 10.37 3.79
CA PRO A 197 29.26 11.12 4.85
C PRO A 197 28.79 10.63 6.24
N ASP A 198 29.71 10.42 7.17
CA ASP A 198 29.37 10.11 8.57
C ASP A 198 28.49 11.20 9.19
N GLU A 199 28.68 12.45 8.74
CA GLU A 199 27.95 13.61 9.23
C GLU A 199 27.72 14.67 8.15
N VAL A 200 26.53 15.26 8.13
CA VAL A 200 26.18 16.40 7.28
C VAL A 200 25.62 17.54 8.14
N PHE A 201 26.26 18.71 8.12
CA PHE A 201 25.69 19.92 8.72
C PHE A 201 24.76 20.64 7.75
N THR A 202 23.46 20.50 7.96
CA THR A 202 22.42 20.90 6.99
C THR A 202 21.14 21.39 7.68
N SER A 203 20.09 21.61 6.90
CA SER A 203 18.71 21.91 7.32
C SER A 203 17.76 21.20 6.35
N VAL A 204 16.48 21.06 6.73
CA VAL A 204 15.47 20.38 5.88
C VAL A 204 15.32 21.08 4.54
N ASP A 205 15.22 22.42 4.53
CA ASP A 205 15.09 23.23 3.31
C ASP A 205 16.26 23.02 2.34
N ARG A 206 17.48 22.89 2.85
CA ARG A 206 18.71 22.66 2.08
C ARG A 206 18.76 21.27 1.50
N LEU A 207 18.38 20.26 2.28
CA LEU A 207 18.28 18.90 1.78
C LEU A 207 17.21 18.83 0.68
N ALA A 208 16.04 19.43 0.90
CA ALA A 208 14.95 19.48 -0.07
C ALA A 208 15.40 20.15 -1.38
N GLN A 209 16.09 21.30 -1.28
CA GLN A 209 16.64 21.99 -2.44
C GLN A 209 17.68 21.14 -3.18
N ALA A 210 18.58 20.48 -2.45
CA ALA A 210 19.67 19.70 -3.04
C ALA A 210 19.18 18.40 -3.72
N SER A 211 18.19 17.74 -3.13
CA SER A 211 17.58 16.52 -3.66
C SER A 211 16.39 16.78 -4.60
N LYS A 212 15.98 18.05 -4.79
CA LYS A 212 14.77 18.46 -5.54
C LYS A 212 13.49 17.81 -5.00
N LEU A 213 13.42 17.61 -3.69
CA LEU A 213 12.26 17.07 -2.99
C LEU A 213 11.47 18.19 -2.30
N ARG A 214 10.23 17.90 -1.88
CA ARG A 214 9.50 18.79 -0.97
C ARG A 214 10.07 18.63 0.44
N GLU A 215 9.94 19.66 1.26
CA GLU A 215 10.41 19.65 2.65
C GLU A 215 9.75 18.54 3.48
N ASP A 216 8.47 18.28 3.25
CA ASP A 216 7.73 17.20 3.91
C ASP A 216 8.26 15.81 3.53
N ASP A 217 8.65 15.62 2.27
CA ASP A 217 9.22 14.36 1.79
C ASP A 217 10.60 14.12 2.44
N VAL A 218 11.42 15.18 2.56
CA VAL A 218 12.71 15.09 3.28
C VAL A 218 12.52 14.76 4.75
N ARG A 219 11.57 15.42 5.42
CA ARG A 219 11.27 15.15 6.84
C ARG A 219 10.88 13.70 7.04
N TYR A 220 10.03 13.20 6.15
CA TYR A 220 9.58 11.83 6.22
C TYR A 220 10.76 10.85 6.11
N VAL A 221 11.58 10.99 5.08
CA VAL A 221 12.71 10.06 4.85
C VAL A 221 13.72 10.14 6.01
N LEU A 222 14.04 11.33 6.50
CA LEU A 222 14.90 11.46 7.67
C LEU A 222 14.26 10.87 8.94
N GLY A 223 12.97 11.06 9.14
CA GLY A 223 12.21 10.47 10.24
C GLY A 223 12.28 8.95 10.23
N ARG A 224 12.12 8.32 9.07
CA ARG A 224 12.31 6.88 8.89
C ARG A 224 13.70 6.42 9.26
N MET A 225 14.73 7.05 8.71
CA MET A 225 16.13 6.70 9.02
C MET A 225 16.38 6.81 10.54
N ILE A 226 15.80 7.79 11.23
CA ILE A 226 15.93 7.94 12.69
C ILE A 226 15.20 6.81 13.43
N GLN A 227 13.99 6.47 13.01
CA GLN A 227 13.19 5.40 13.61
C GLN A 227 13.84 4.03 13.44
N GLU A 228 14.46 3.80 12.29
CA GLU A 228 15.20 2.57 11.97
C GLU A 228 16.62 2.56 12.57
N ASN A 229 16.98 3.57 13.38
CA ASN A 229 18.32 3.77 13.97
C ASN A 229 19.45 3.90 12.95
N GLU A 230 19.14 4.26 11.71
CA GLU A 230 20.09 4.49 10.61
C GLU A 230 20.63 5.92 10.62
N ALA A 231 19.99 6.84 11.35
CA ALA A 231 20.45 8.21 11.51
C ALA A 231 20.02 8.83 12.85
N ARG A 232 20.63 9.95 13.20
CA ARG A 232 20.19 10.83 14.30
C ARG A 232 20.44 12.28 13.97
N VAL A 233 19.65 13.15 14.58
CA VAL A 233 19.74 14.60 14.40
C VAL A 233 20.26 15.24 15.68
N GLU A 234 21.36 15.99 15.57
CA GLU A 234 22.02 16.64 16.70
C GLU A 234 22.13 18.16 16.53
N ARG A 235 22.01 18.92 17.63
CA ARG A 235 22.22 20.37 17.66
C ARG A 235 23.02 20.84 18.87
N GLY A 236 23.61 22.02 18.72
CA GLY A 236 24.23 22.78 19.81
C GLY A 236 25.70 22.47 20.07
N THR A 237 26.24 23.12 21.11
CA THR A 237 27.58 22.89 21.64
C THR A 237 27.50 22.94 23.17
N PRO A 238 27.57 21.80 23.88
CA PRO A 238 27.79 20.45 23.38
C PRO A 238 26.60 19.93 22.55
N ARG A 239 26.90 19.00 21.63
CA ARG A 239 25.88 18.38 20.77
C ARG A 239 24.93 17.52 21.60
N LYS A 240 23.64 17.63 21.30
CA LYS A 240 22.58 16.78 21.85
C LYS A 240 21.68 16.31 20.73
N GLN A 241 21.23 15.06 20.84
CA GLN A 241 20.17 14.55 19.97
C GLN A 241 18.89 15.36 20.21
N VAL A 242 18.21 15.70 19.12
CA VAL A 242 16.95 16.44 19.12
C VAL A 242 15.94 15.71 18.24
N ASN A 243 14.65 15.88 18.53
CA ASN A 243 13.61 15.38 17.66
C ASN A 243 13.54 16.23 16.39
N LEU A 244 13.44 15.58 15.22
CA LEU A 244 13.32 16.25 13.93
C LEU A 244 12.04 17.10 13.84
N ASP A 245 10.95 16.64 14.46
CA ASP A 245 9.65 17.32 14.43
C ASP A 245 9.66 18.66 15.18
N ASP A 246 10.58 18.84 16.13
CA ASP A 246 10.73 20.09 16.88
C ASP A 246 11.47 21.18 16.10
N LEU A 247 12.14 20.80 15.00
CA LEU A 247 12.94 21.71 14.19
C LEU A 247 12.06 22.41 13.15
N LYS A 248 12.30 23.70 12.89
CA LYS A 248 11.75 24.37 11.69
C LYS A 248 12.61 24.04 10.45
N ASN A 249 12.03 24.14 9.25
CA ASN A 249 12.68 23.69 8.01
C ASN A 249 14.06 24.34 7.74
N HIS A 250 14.25 25.59 8.17
CA HIS A 250 15.48 26.37 8.01
C HIS A 250 16.48 26.21 9.18
N GLU A 251 16.10 25.52 10.26
CA GLU A 251 17.00 25.34 11.40
C GLU A 251 18.09 24.33 11.08
N ARG A 252 19.34 24.71 11.35
CA ARG A 252 20.48 23.86 11.07
C ARG A 252 20.69 22.82 12.15
N PHE A 253 21.04 21.63 11.71
CA PHE A 253 21.37 20.46 12.52
C PHE A 253 22.50 19.65 11.90
N HIS A 254 23.09 18.78 12.71
CA HIS A 254 24.00 17.74 12.27
C HIS A 254 23.18 16.47 12.04
N LEU A 255 23.09 16.03 10.79
CA LEU A 255 22.61 14.70 10.44
C LEU A 255 23.79 13.75 10.60
N VAL A 256 23.70 12.82 11.54
CA VAL A 256 24.73 11.80 11.77
C VAL A 256 24.16 10.46 11.31
N ALA A 257 24.73 9.87 10.27
CA ALA A 257 24.26 8.64 9.67
C ALA A 257 25.07 7.44 10.18
N ASP A 258 24.39 6.32 10.42
CA ASP A 258 25.01 5.03 10.69
C ASP A 258 24.95 4.18 9.41
N TRP A 259 25.92 4.40 8.53
CA TRP A 259 25.98 3.68 7.25
C TRP A 259 26.22 2.18 7.42
N GLN A 260 26.80 1.76 8.53
CA GLN A 260 26.97 0.34 8.81
C GLN A 260 25.61 -0.30 9.08
N HIS A 261 24.82 0.27 9.99
CA HIS A 261 23.47 -0.22 10.29
C HIS A 261 22.55 -0.16 9.06
N PHE A 262 22.62 0.96 8.32
CA PHE A 262 21.88 1.14 7.08
C PHE A 262 22.20 0.03 6.05
N ASN A 263 23.49 -0.27 5.83
CA ASN A 263 23.91 -1.30 4.88
C ASN A 263 23.55 -2.72 5.36
N GLU A 264 23.68 -3.01 6.65
CA GLU A 264 23.36 -4.33 7.21
C GLU A 264 21.86 -4.68 7.10
N ASN A 265 20.97 -3.68 7.18
CA ASN A 265 19.52 -3.90 7.21
C ASN A 265 18.82 -3.68 5.86
N ARG A 266 19.45 -2.98 4.90
CA ARG A 266 18.82 -2.65 3.61
C ARG A 266 19.46 -3.29 2.38
N ILE A 267 20.57 -4.01 2.51
CA ILE A 267 21.16 -4.76 1.39
C ILE A 267 20.37 -6.04 1.13
N MET A 268 19.45 -6.00 0.17
CA MET A 268 19.04 -7.19 -0.57
C MET A 268 20.17 -7.52 -1.57
N ILE A 269 21.04 -8.48 -1.25
CA ILE A 269 21.98 -9.03 -2.23
C ILE A 269 21.15 -9.82 -3.25
N MET A 270 20.79 -9.20 -4.37
CA MET A 270 20.45 -9.96 -5.57
C MET A 270 21.74 -10.63 -6.06
N ARG A 271 21.87 -11.92 -5.82
CA ARG A 271 22.83 -12.75 -6.56
C ARG A 271 22.19 -13.09 -7.89
N ASP A 272 22.89 -12.76 -8.97
CA ASP A 272 22.64 -13.27 -10.33
C ASP A 272 22.61 -14.82 -10.35
#